data_AF-A0A428WL76-F1
#
_entry.id   AF-A0A428WL76-F1
#
_cell.length_a   1.000
_cell.length_b   1.000
_cell.length_c   1.000
_cell.angle_alpha   90.00
_cell.angle_beta   90.00
_cell.angle_gamma   90.00
#
_symmetry.space_group_name_H-M   'P 1'
#
loop_
_entity.id
_entity.type
_entity.pdbx_description
1 polymer ?
#
loop_
_entity_poly.entity_id
_entity_poly.type
_entity_poly.pdbx_seq_one_letter_code
_entity_poly.pdbx_strand_id
1 'polypeptide(L)'
;MLFALEPADPDIEVLKACGYREPAVARGDERTRSITFEGASRTVVLTVTPTSGGLVRVDGWLTPPAALPVELRTPDGPVATSSDERGRFAFDQVGRGTVQLVVRDNGTTLTPSIVV
;
A
#
# COMPACT_ATOMS: atom_id res chain seq x y z
N MET A 1 -1.08 -3.70 36.60
CA MET A 1 -1.85 -3.30 35.42
C MET A 1 -1.42 -4.22 34.29
N LEU A 2 -2.22 -5.25 33.99
CA LEU A 2 -1.92 -6.26 33.00
C LEU A 2 -2.60 -5.82 31.70
N PHE A 3 -1.82 -5.50 30.67
CA PHE A 3 -2.37 -5.24 29.35
C PHE A 3 -2.89 -6.56 28.79
N ALA A 4 -4.22 -6.74 28.79
CA ALA A 4 -4.87 -7.75 27.99
C ALA A 4 -4.84 -7.27 26.53
N LEU A 5 -3.79 -7.63 25.81
CA LEU A 5 -3.89 -7.71 24.36
C LEU A 5 -4.65 -9.01 24.10
N GLU A 6 -5.97 -8.94 23.92
CA GLU A 6 -6.65 -9.98 23.17
C GLU A 6 -6.17 -9.82 21.73
N PRO A 7 -5.29 -10.69 21.19
CA PRO A 7 -5.15 -10.72 19.76
C PRO A 7 -6.51 -11.24 19.28
N ALA A 8 -7.33 -10.38 18.69
CA ALA A 8 -7.98 -10.85 17.48
C ALA A 8 -6.81 -11.28 16.61
N ASP A 9 -6.61 -12.58 16.39
CA ASP A 9 -5.58 -13.10 15.51
C ASP A 9 -6.09 -12.88 14.08
N PRO A 10 -5.78 -11.75 13.39
CA PRO A 10 -6.07 -11.71 11.98
C PRO A 10 -5.18 -12.75 11.29
N ASP A 11 -5.73 -13.41 10.28
CA ASP A 11 -4.94 -14.19 9.35
C ASP A 11 -3.97 -13.21 8.64
N ILE A 12 -2.68 -13.32 8.91
CA ILE A 12 -1.69 -12.44 8.27
C ILE A 12 -1.27 -13.07 6.95
N GLU A 13 -1.58 -12.39 5.86
CA GLU A 13 -1.16 -12.82 4.55
C GLU A 13 0.06 -12.02 4.09
N VAL A 14 1.17 -12.73 3.90
CA VAL A 14 2.41 -12.17 3.38
C VAL A 14 2.34 -12.13 1.87
N LEU A 15 2.22 -10.94 1.31
CA LEU A 15 2.28 -10.74 -0.13
C LEU A 15 3.73 -10.79 -0.63
N LYS A 16 3.92 -11.42 -1.78
CA LYS A 16 5.21 -11.44 -2.49
C LYS A 16 5.23 -10.35 -3.56
N ALA A 17 6.32 -9.58 -3.62
CA ALA A 17 6.54 -8.65 -4.73
C ALA A 17 6.88 -9.45 -6.00
N CYS A 18 6.00 -9.41 -7.00
CA CYS A 18 6.13 -10.20 -8.24
C CYS A 18 6.69 -9.41 -9.43
N GLY A 19 6.90 -8.11 -9.27
CA GLY A 19 7.58 -7.33 -10.30
C GLY A 19 7.66 -5.84 -10.01
N TYR A 20 8.67 -5.22 -10.62
CA TYR A 20 8.86 -3.78 -10.69
C TYR A 20 8.71 -3.38 -12.15
N ARG A 21 7.71 -2.56 -12.48
CA ARG A 21 7.57 -2.03 -13.84
C ARG A 21 7.73 -0.52 -13.81
N GLU A 22 8.74 -0.06 -14.52
CA GLU A 22 8.96 1.35 -14.75
C GLU A 22 8.32 1.72 -16.10
N PRO A 23 7.29 2.59 -16.14
CA PRO A 23 6.77 3.08 -17.39
C PRO A 23 7.89 3.84 -18.13
N ALA A 24 8.07 3.51 -19.41
CA ALA A 24 8.94 4.28 -20.28
C ALA A 24 8.28 5.64 -20.52
N VAL A 25 8.85 6.69 -19.92
CA VAL A 25 8.74 8.14 -20.21
C VAL A 25 8.45 8.94 -18.94
N ALA A 26 9.53 9.46 -18.34
CA ALA A 26 9.57 10.72 -17.61
C ALA A 26 11.03 11.18 -17.62
N ARG A 27 11.33 12.31 -18.26
CA ARG A 27 12.69 12.90 -18.31
C ARG A 27 12.84 13.80 -17.08
N GLY A 28 13.25 13.21 -15.97
CA GLY A 28 13.53 13.84 -14.68
C GLY A 28 14.01 12.74 -13.75
N ASP A 29 14.94 13.05 -12.84
CA ASP A 29 15.68 12.08 -12.00
C ASP A 29 14.79 11.21 -11.07
N GLU A 30 13.48 11.49 -11.05
CA GLU A 30 12.49 10.82 -10.22
C GLU A 30 11.45 10.12 -11.11
N ARG A 31 11.49 8.78 -11.11
CA ARG A 31 10.71 7.95 -12.03
C ARG A 31 9.42 7.48 -11.35
N THR A 32 8.30 7.45 -12.08
CA THR A 32 7.09 6.71 -11.67
C THR A 32 7.40 5.22 -11.64
N ARG A 33 6.87 4.49 -10.66
CA ARG A 33 7.20 3.08 -10.46
C ARG A 33 5.95 2.28 -10.08
N SER A 34 5.75 1.12 -10.71
CA SER A 34 4.62 0.23 -10.41
C SER A 34 5.10 -1.10 -9.82
N ILE A 35 4.48 -1.51 -8.72
CA ILE A 35 4.86 -2.70 -7.94
C ILE A 35 3.62 -3.57 -7.78
N THR A 36 3.74 -4.86 -8.08
CA THR A 36 2.64 -5.83 -7.88
C THR A 36 2.98 -6.76 -6.73
N PHE A 37 2.02 -6.89 -5.82
CA PHE A 37 2.04 -7.76 -4.66
C PHE A 37 0.98 -8.84 -4.84
N GLU A 38 1.39 -10.10 -4.87
CA GLU A 38 0.49 -11.24 -5.00
C GLU A 38 0.46 -12.06 -3.72
N GLY A 39 -0.74 -12.47 -3.33
CA GLY A 39 -1.00 -13.26 -2.15
C GLY A 39 -2.11 -14.27 -2.43
N ALA A 40 -2.45 -15.08 -1.42
CA ALA A 40 -3.43 -16.15 -1.53
C ALA A 40 -4.86 -15.62 -1.72
N SER A 41 -5.24 -14.52 -1.04
CA SER A 41 -6.60 -13.97 -1.13
C SER A 41 -6.73 -12.88 -2.19
N ARG A 42 -5.70 -12.03 -2.33
CA ARG A 42 -5.76 -10.83 -3.18
C ARG A 42 -4.41 -10.46 -3.77
N THR A 43 -4.49 -9.72 -4.87
CA THR A 43 -3.37 -9.01 -5.49
C THR A 43 -3.54 -7.51 -5.27
N VAL A 44 -2.45 -6.83 -4.94
CA VAL A 44 -2.40 -5.37 -4.81
C VAL A 44 -1.38 -4.81 -5.80
N VAL A 45 -1.79 -3.87 -6.64
CA VAL A 45 -0.89 -3.11 -7.51
C VAL A 45 -0.72 -1.72 -6.94
N LEU A 46 0.51 -1.30 -6.71
CA LEU A 46 0.85 0.05 -6.27
C LEU A 46 1.56 0.80 -7.39
N THR A 47 1.27 2.09 -7.53
CA THR A 47 1.99 3.01 -8.41
C THR A 47 2.45 4.20 -7.59
N VAL A 48 3.75 4.43 -7.56
CA VAL A 48 4.40 5.53 -6.87
C VAL A 48 4.76 6.58 -7.90
N THR A 49 4.24 7.79 -7.73
CA THR A 49 4.48 8.92 -8.63
C THR A 49 5.12 10.06 -7.83
N PRO A 50 6.31 10.53 -8.22
CA PRO A 50 6.91 11.70 -7.57
C PRO A 50 6.04 12.94 -7.69
N THR A 51 5.98 13.73 -6.62
CA THR A 51 5.29 15.04 -6.60
C THR A 51 6.28 16.15 -6.21
N SER A 52 5.84 17.40 -6.30
CA SER A 52 6.69 18.55 -5.93
C SER A 52 7.03 18.53 -4.44
N GLY A 53 8.22 19.02 -4.07
CA GLY A 53 8.60 19.16 -2.66
C GLY A 53 9.16 17.91 -2.00
N GLY A 54 9.62 16.92 -2.77
CA GLY A 54 10.24 15.70 -2.24
C GLY A 54 9.24 14.67 -1.70
N LEU A 55 7.96 14.87 -2.01
CA LEU A 55 6.86 13.96 -1.67
C LEU A 55 6.53 13.05 -2.86
N VAL A 56 5.71 12.05 -2.60
CA VAL A 56 5.20 11.14 -3.62
C VAL A 56 3.70 10.91 -3.43
N ARG A 57 3.02 10.60 -4.53
CA ARG A 57 1.67 10.06 -4.54
C ARG A 57 1.76 8.54 -4.67
N VAL A 58 1.00 7.83 -3.85
CA VAL A 58 0.87 6.37 -3.90
C VAL A 58 -0.55 6.03 -4.31
N ASP A 59 -0.72 5.52 -5.53
CA ASP A 59 -1.98 4.99 -6.05
C ASP A 59 -2.00 3.47 -5.88
N GLY A 60 -3.17 2.90 -5.57
CA GLY A 60 -3.32 1.47 -5.36
C GLY A 60 -4.59 0.88 -5.95
N TRP A 61 -4.50 -0.40 -6.31
CA TRP A 61 -5.62 -1.20 -6.81
C TRP A 61 -5.67 -2.60 -6.19
N LEU A 62 -6.84 -3.01 -5.72
CA LEU A 62 -7.12 -4.35 -5.18
C LEU A 62 -7.79 -5.26 -6.22
N THR A 63 -7.30 -6.50 -6.34
CA THR A 63 -7.93 -7.55 -7.15
C THR A 63 -8.11 -8.82 -6.31
N PRO A 64 -9.33 -9.36 -6.17
CA PRO A 64 -10.62 -8.80 -6.60
C PRO A 64 -10.92 -7.41 -5.98
N PRO A 65 -11.77 -6.59 -6.65
CA PRO A 65 -12.16 -5.27 -6.15
C PRO A 65 -13.05 -5.38 -4.92
N ALA A 66 -12.85 -4.49 -3.94
CA ALA A 66 -13.71 -4.34 -2.77
C ALA A 66 -13.44 -2.99 -2.10
N ALA A 67 -14.46 -2.43 -1.45
CA ALA A 67 -14.31 -1.26 -0.60
C ALA A 67 -13.80 -1.69 0.77
N LEU A 68 -12.49 -1.55 0.98
CA LEU A 68 -11.78 -2.01 2.17
C LEU A 68 -10.99 -0.88 2.84
N PRO A 69 -10.87 -0.87 4.18
CA PRO A 69 -9.96 0.00 4.89
C PRO A 69 -8.50 -0.23 4.47
N VAL A 70 -7.80 0.86 4.17
CA VAL A 70 -6.38 0.85 3.78
C VAL A 70 -5.62 1.84 4.64
N GLU A 71 -4.51 1.41 5.22
CA GLU A 71 -3.60 2.26 5.99
C GLU A 71 -2.20 2.20 5.36
N LEU A 72 -1.53 3.34 5.33
CA LEU A 72 -0.12 3.44 4.97
C LEU A 72 0.65 3.89 6.20
N ARG A 73 1.48 3.01 6.75
CA ARG A 73 2.38 3.34 7.86
C ARG A 73 3.62 3.99 7.29
N THR A 74 3.84 5.24 7.69
CA THR A 74 5.00 6.04 7.29
C THR A 74 5.86 6.38 8.51
N PRO A 75 7.11 6.85 8.32
CA PRO A 75 7.95 7.33 9.41
C PRO A 75 7.30 8.47 10.23
N ASP A 76 6.50 9.31 9.59
CA ASP A 76 5.79 10.44 10.20
C ASP A 76 4.47 10.03 10.89
N GLY A 77 4.05 8.77 10.72
CA GLY A 77 2.83 8.22 11.30
C GLY A 77 1.93 7.50 10.27
N PRO A 78 0.91 6.77 10.73
CA PRO A 78 -0.03 6.09 9.84
C PRO A 78 -0.98 7.10 9.18
N VAL A 79 -1.22 6.91 7.89
CA VAL A 79 -2.24 7.62 7.10
C VAL A 79 -3.29 6.62 6.67
N ALA A 80 -4.57 6.89 6.93
CA ALA A 80 -5.67 5.98 6.60
C ALA A 80 -6.49 6.51 5.41
N THR A 81 -7.01 5.59 4.61
CA THR A 81 -7.97 5.81 3.53
C THR A 81 -8.87 4.58 3.37
N SER A 82 -9.78 4.60 2.39
CA SER A 82 -10.53 3.43 1.98
C SER A 82 -10.36 3.23 0.49
N SER A 83 -10.34 1.97 0.07
CA SER A 83 -10.59 1.64 -1.33
C SER A 83 -12.07 1.83 -1.66
N ASP A 84 -12.36 2.17 -2.92
CA ASP A 84 -13.71 2.28 -3.45
C ASP A 84 -14.27 0.91 -3.88
N GLU A 85 -15.50 0.88 -4.39
CA GLU A 85 -16.15 -0.36 -4.89
C GLU A 85 -15.38 -1.04 -6.03
N ARG A 86 -14.50 -0.29 -6.71
CA ARG A 86 -13.62 -0.79 -7.76
C ARG A 86 -12.26 -1.22 -7.21
N GLY A 87 -12.02 -1.12 -5.90
CA GLY A 87 -10.76 -1.46 -5.26
C GLY A 87 -9.66 -0.40 -5.41
N ARG A 88 -9.99 0.82 -5.87
CA ARG A 88 -9.03 1.93 -6.04
C ARG A 88 -8.84 2.70 -4.74
N PHE A 89 -7.62 3.08 -4.43
CA PHE A 89 -7.30 4.02 -3.34
C PHE A 89 -6.09 4.88 -3.71
N ALA A 90 -5.89 5.99 -3.00
CA ALA A 90 -4.72 6.85 -3.18
C ALA A 90 -4.30 7.56 -1.89
N PHE A 91 -3.01 7.86 -1.80
CA PHE A 91 -2.39 8.75 -0.82
C PHE A 91 -1.64 9.86 -1.56
N ASP A 92 -2.07 11.10 -1.41
CA ASP A 92 -1.58 12.22 -2.24
C ASP A 92 -0.20 12.74 -1.85
N GLN A 93 0.13 12.72 -0.56
CA GLN A 93 1.31 13.36 0.00
C GLN A 93 1.99 12.41 0.99
N VAL A 94 2.87 11.58 0.49
CA VAL A 94 3.64 10.60 1.27
C VAL A 94 5.11 11.03 1.30
N GLY A 95 5.72 11.04 2.48
CA GLY A 95 7.15 11.25 2.64
C GLY A 95 7.95 10.08 2.07
N ARG A 96 9.11 10.37 1.47
CA ARG A 96 10.02 9.33 0.98
C ARG A 96 10.54 8.44 2.09
N GLY A 97 10.79 7.17 1.76
CA GLY A 97 11.33 6.19 2.69
C GLY A 97 10.56 4.89 2.69
N THR A 98 10.84 4.04 3.68
CA THR A 98 10.15 2.76 3.83
C THR A 98 8.75 3.00 4.38
N VAL A 99 7.74 2.52 3.65
CA VAL A 99 6.35 2.54 4.08
C VAL A 99 5.78 1.12 4.06
N GLN A 100 4.80 0.87 4.93
CA GLN A 100 4.08 -0.40 4.98
C GLN A 100 2.61 -0.15 4.67
N LEU A 101 2.09 -0.79 3.63
CA LEU A 101 0.66 -0.80 3.36
C LEU A 101 0.00 -1.83 4.29
N VAL A 102 -1.19 -1.53 4.78
CA VAL A 102 -2.03 -2.44 5.55
C VAL A 102 -3.43 -2.41 4.95
N VAL A 103 -3.87 -3.52 4.37
CA VAL A 103 -5.27 -3.68 3.91
C VAL A 103 -5.95 -4.68 4.83
N ARG A 104 -7.14 -4.34 5.32
CA ARG A 104 -7.92 -5.20 6.23
C ARG A 104 -9.13 -5.75 5.48
N ASP A 105 -9.21 -7.08 5.36
CA ASP A 105 -10.29 -7.78 4.67
C ASP A 105 -10.84 -8.91 5.54
N ASN A 106 -12.01 -8.71 6.16
CA ASN A 106 -12.76 -9.75 6.92
C ASN A 106 -11.91 -10.71 7.79
N GLY A 107 -10.92 -10.18 8.51
CA GLY A 107 -10.03 -10.96 9.38
C GLY A 107 -8.66 -11.27 8.78
N THR A 108 -8.47 -11.08 7.47
CA THR A 108 -7.15 -11.16 6.83
C THR A 108 -6.50 -9.76 6.78
N THR A 109 -5.22 -9.68 7.14
CA THR A 109 -4.43 -8.45 7.01
C THR A 109 -3.29 -8.65 6.02
N LEU A 110 -3.26 -7.79 5.01
CA LEU A 110 -2.26 -7.75 3.95
C LEU A 110 -1.24 -6.66 4.26
N THR A 111 0.04 -7.01 4.42
CA THR A 111 1.07 -6.06 4.88
C THR A 111 2.34 -5.98 4.03
N PRO A 112 2.27 -5.54 2.76
CA PRO A 112 3.48 -5.37 1.96
C PRO A 112 4.25 -4.11 2.38
N SER A 113 5.58 -4.19 2.30
CA SER A 113 6.49 -3.07 2.54
C SER A 113 7.13 -2.63 1.23
N ILE A 114 7.20 -1.31 1.01
CA ILE A 114 7.87 -0.70 -0.16
C ILE A 114 8.74 0.46 0.28
N VAL A 115 9.75 0.77 -0.55
CA VAL A 115 10.49 2.03 -0.46
C VAL A 115 9.92 2.97 -1.51
N VAL A 116 9.47 4.14 -1.08
CA VAL A 116 8.91 5.20 -1.94
C VAL A 116 9.84 6.39 -2.08
#